data_AF-A0A0G0HQ37-F1
#
_entry.id   AF-A0A0G0HQ37-F1
#
_cell.length_a   1.000
_cell.length_b   1.000
_cell.length_c   1.000
_cell.angle_alpha   90.00
_cell.angle_beta   90.00
_cell.angle_gamma   90.00
#
_symmetry.space_group_name_H-M   'P 1'
#
loop_
_entity.id
_entity.type
_entity.pdbx_description
1 polymer ?
#
loop_
_entity_poly.entity_id
_entity_poly.type
_entity_poly.pdbx_seq_one_letter_code
_entity_poly.pdbx_strand_id
1 'polypeptide(L)'
;MNFIILHGLGKKPTEEWYTNLSTELKDKGHNVFVPQLPCCFKPNLDKTYKFLTSKYKLNENTVLIGHSSGASFEKVELEKNQGLSKNVCNNLLSH
;
A
#
# COMPACT_ATOMS: atom_id res chain seq x y z
N MET A 1 -5.62 -13.83 -1.94
CA MET A 1 -5.66 -12.37 -2.17
C MET A 1 -4.25 -11.85 -2.38
N ASN A 2 -4.11 -10.69 -2.99
CA ASN A 2 -2.84 -9.97 -3.14
C ASN A 2 -2.78 -8.85 -2.10
N PHE A 3 -1.65 -8.69 -1.42
CA PHE A 3 -1.41 -7.62 -0.47
C PHE A 3 -0.22 -6.79 -0.94
N ILE A 4 -0.36 -5.47 -0.98
CA ILE A 4 0.73 -4.55 -1.32
C ILE A 4 0.94 -3.60 -0.14
N ILE A 5 2.08 -3.73 0.51
CA ILE A 5 2.45 -2.94 1.69
C ILE A 5 3.31 -1.75 1.24
N LEU A 6 2.85 -0.53 1.53
CA LEU A 6 3.45 0.73 1.11
C LEU A 6 4.12 1.39 2.32
N HIS A 7 5.46 1.41 2.32
CA HIS A 7 6.26 1.96 3.41
C HIS A 7 6.15 3.50 3.51
N GLY A 8 6.50 4.04 4.69
CA GLY A 8 6.53 5.49 4.94
C GLY A 8 7.72 6.23 4.30
N LEU A 9 7.72 7.56 4.43
CA LEU A 9 8.75 8.45 3.89
C LEU A 9 10.14 8.06 4.38
N GLY A 10 11.10 7.93 3.46
CA GLY A 10 12.50 7.59 3.77
C GLY A 10 12.72 6.17 4.30
N LYS A 11 11.68 5.32 4.35
CA LYS A 11 11.75 3.94 4.83
C LYS A 11 12.07 2.95 3.71
N LYS A 12 12.44 1.74 4.13
CA LYS A 12 12.68 0.60 3.23
C LYS A 12 11.64 -0.50 3.43
N PRO A 13 11.36 -1.30 2.38
CA PRO A 13 10.50 -2.48 2.45
C PRO A 13 10.87 -3.52 3.52
N THR A 14 12.14 -3.57 3.91
CA THR A 14 12.66 -4.56 4.86
C THR A 14 12.64 -4.08 6.31
N GLU A 15 12.20 -2.85 6.55
CA GLU A 15 12.21 -2.23 7.87
C GLU A 15 10.90 -2.50 8.63
N GLU A 16 10.93 -2.22 9.94
CA GLU A 16 9.74 -2.18 10.80
C GLU A 16 8.90 -3.47 10.76
N TRP A 17 7.58 -3.33 10.80
CA TRP A 17 6.61 -4.41 10.85
C TRP A 17 6.26 -4.97 9.46
N TYR A 18 6.71 -4.34 8.36
CA TYR A 18 6.37 -4.77 7.00
C TYR A 18 6.85 -6.19 6.73
N THR A 19 8.04 -6.54 7.23
CA THR A 19 8.63 -7.88 7.10
C THR A 19 7.81 -8.92 7.85
N ASN A 20 7.46 -8.66 9.12
CA ASN A 20 6.69 -9.61 9.94
C ASN A 20 5.30 -9.83 9.37
N LEU A 21 4.59 -8.74 9.01
CA LEU A 21 3.28 -8.85 8.38
C LEU A 21 3.36 -9.56 7.03
N SER A 22 4.40 -9.31 6.24
CA SER A 22 4.58 -10.01 4.97
C SER A 22 4.76 -11.51 5.18
N THR A 23 5.47 -11.94 6.21
CA THR A 23 5.65 -13.37 6.52
C THR A 23 4.32 -13.99 6.93
N GLU A 24 3.62 -13.38 7.89
CA GLU A 24 2.33 -13.90 8.38
C GLU A 24 1.27 -14.05 7.28
N LEU A 25 1.18 -13.07 6.37
CA LEU A 25 0.24 -13.11 5.26
C LEU A 25 0.64 -14.17 4.21
N LYS A 26 1.94 -14.36 3.96
CA LYS A 26 2.43 -15.42 3.08
C LYS A 26 2.16 -16.81 3.66
N ASP A 27 2.35 -16.99 4.96
CA ASP A 27 2.08 -18.25 5.66
C ASP A 27 0.59 -18.63 5.60
N LYS A 28 -0.29 -17.63 5.51
CA LYS A 28 -1.74 -17.80 5.27
C LYS A 28 -2.10 -18.06 3.81
N GLY A 29 -1.12 -18.25 2.92
CA GLY A 29 -1.33 -18.55 1.51
C GLY A 29 -1.68 -17.34 0.65
N HIS A 30 -1.34 -16.12 1.06
CA HIS A 30 -1.55 -14.91 0.27
C HIS A 30 -0.30 -14.50 -0.51
N ASN A 31 -0.51 -13.80 -1.62
CA ASN A 31 0.57 -13.15 -2.35
C ASN A 31 0.84 -11.80 -1.70
N VAL A 32 2.08 -11.53 -1.29
CA VAL A 32 2.42 -10.28 -0.59
C VAL A 32 3.61 -9.60 -1.25
N PHE A 33 3.44 -8.31 -1.52
CA PHE A 33 4.41 -7.45 -2.17
C PHE A 33 4.74 -6.27 -1.26
N VAL A 34 6.03 -5.99 -1.09
CA VAL A 34 6.51 -4.81 -0.36
C VAL A 34 7.48 -4.06 -1.28
N PRO A 35 6.99 -3.25 -2.24
CA PRO A 35 7.85 -2.57 -3.18
C PRO A 35 8.58 -1.40 -2.53
N GLN A 36 9.81 -1.13 -3.00
CA GLN A 36 10.45 0.17 -2.77
C GLN A 36 9.71 1.23 -3.59
N LEU A 37 9.15 2.24 -2.91
CA LEU A 37 8.40 3.31 -3.56
C LEU A 37 9.32 4.33 -4.25
N PRO A 38 8.94 4.86 -5.42
CA PRO A 38 9.67 5.96 -6.04
C PRO A 38 9.51 7.24 -5.21
N CYS A 39 10.51 8.13 -5.27
CA CYS A 39 10.46 9.45 -4.63
C CYS A 39 10.23 9.41 -3.09
N CYS A 40 10.92 8.50 -2.40
CA CYS A 40 10.82 8.25 -0.95
C CYS A 40 10.96 9.48 -0.03
N PHE A 41 11.51 10.60 -0.51
CA PHE A 41 11.69 11.83 0.28
C PHE A 41 10.80 13.00 -0.18
N LYS A 42 10.11 12.84 -1.32
CA LYS A 42 9.16 13.82 -1.85
C LYS A 42 8.04 13.05 -2.55
N PRO A 43 7.04 12.55 -1.80
CA PRO A 43 6.05 11.64 -2.32
C PRO A 43 5.29 12.31 -3.47
N ASN A 44 5.16 11.59 -4.58
CA ASN A 44 4.41 12.03 -5.75
C ASN A 44 3.40 10.97 -6.11
N LEU A 45 2.13 11.28 -5.90
CA LEU A 45 1.02 10.34 -5.99
C LEU A 45 0.86 9.77 -7.40
N ASP A 46 1.02 10.59 -8.45
CA ASP A 46 0.90 10.12 -9.83
C ASP A 46 2.05 9.19 -10.22
N LYS A 47 3.27 9.46 -9.73
CA LYS A 47 4.41 8.57 -9.93
C LYS A 47 4.23 7.26 -9.17
N THR A 48 3.75 7.32 -7.92
CA THR A 48 3.45 6.12 -7.13
C THR A 48 2.34 5.30 -7.79
N TYR A 49 1.28 5.94 -8.28
CA TYR A 49 0.18 5.28 -8.97
C TYR A 49 0.67 4.59 -10.23
N LYS A 50 1.35 5.31 -11.13
CA LYS A 50 1.93 4.74 -12.35
C LYS A 50 2.89 3.60 -12.04
N PHE A 51 3.71 3.73 -11.00
CA PHE A 51 4.62 2.66 -10.56
C PHE A 51 3.85 1.41 -10.11
N LEU A 52 2.80 1.58 -9.31
CA LEU A 52 2.02 0.45 -8.81
C LEU A 52 1.20 -0.21 -9.93
N THR A 53 0.48 0.54 -10.75
CA THR A 53 -0.37 -0.01 -11.83
C THR A 53 0.44 -0.59 -12.99
N SER A 54 1.69 -0.16 -13.19
CA SER A 54 2.58 -0.77 -14.20
C SER A 54 3.18 -2.10 -13.74
N LYS A 55 3.21 -2.37 -12.43
CA LYS A 55 3.82 -3.56 -11.85
C LYS A 55 2.83 -4.56 -11.27
N TYR A 56 1.69 -4.09 -10.81
CA TYR A 56 0.72 -4.87 -10.06
C TYR A 56 -0.69 -4.66 -10.61
N LYS A 57 -1.49 -5.72 -10.57
CA LYS A 57 -2.93 -5.65 -10.85
C LYS A 57 -3.65 -5.17 -9.60
N LEU A 58 -4.10 -3.92 -9.62
CA LEU A 58 -4.97 -3.36 -8.58
C LEU A 58 -6.42 -3.66 -8.96
N ASN A 59 -7.04 -4.61 -8.26
CA ASN A 59 -8.42 -5.05 -8.49
C ASN A 59 -9.08 -5.46 -7.17
N GLU A 60 -10.30 -6.01 -7.21
CA GLU A 60 -11.07 -6.43 -6.04
C GLU A 60 -10.39 -7.50 -5.16
N ASN A 61 -9.37 -8.17 -5.69
CA ASN A 61 -8.58 -9.17 -4.96
C ASN A 61 -7.26 -8.59 -4.40
N THR A 62 -7.06 -7.28 -4.48
CA THR A 62 -5.85 -6.59 -4.02
C THR A 62 -6.16 -5.68 -2.83
N VAL A 63 -5.44 -5.89 -1.74
CA VAL A 63 -5.47 -5.05 -0.54
C VAL A 63 -4.21 -4.20 -0.50
N LEU A 64 -4.38 -2.88 -0.42
CA LEU A 64 -3.30 -1.93 -0.17
C LEU A 64 -3.19 -1.69 1.34
N ILE A 65 -1.97 -1.66 1.86
CA ILE A 65 -1.70 -1.35 3.27
C ILE A 65 -0.64 -0.25 3.33
N GLY A 66 -1.03 0.96 3.68
CA GLY A 66 -0.16 2.14 3.74
C GLY A 66 0.28 2.51 5.15
N HIS A 67 1.58 2.77 5.34
CA HIS A 67 2.10 3.34 6.59
C HIS A 67 2.36 4.85 6.46
N SER A 68 1.77 5.66 7.36
CA SER A 68 1.97 7.12 7.43
C SER A 68 1.79 7.81 6.06
N SER A 69 2.86 8.27 5.39
CA SER A 69 2.79 8.83 4.03
C SER A 69 2.31 7.84 2.97
N GLY A 70 2.50 6.54 3.20
CA GLY A 70 1.91 5.47 2.38
C GLY A 70 0.37 5.46 2.45
N ALA A 71 -0.23 5.87 3.58
CA ALA A 71 -1.69 6.00 3.70
C ALA A 71 -2.25 7.19 2.90
N SER A 72 -1.41 8.19 2.60
CA SER A 72 -1.80 9.28 1.67
C SER A 72 -2.06 8.77 0.26
N PHE A 73 -1.47 7.62 -0.12
CA PHE A 73 -1.74 6.97 -1.40
C PHE A 73 -3.11 6.28 -1.40
N GLU A 74 -3.50 5.60 -0.31
CA GLU A 74 -4.82 4.96 -0.19
C GLU A 74 -5.94 5.97 -0.41
N LYS A 75 -5.81 7.17 0.16
CA LYS A 75 -6.80 8.24 0.00
C LYS A 75 -6.96 8.68 -1.47
N VAL A 76 -5.86 8.69 -2.22
CA VAL A 76 -5.85 9.16 -3.62
C VAL A 76 -6.32 8.07 -4.58
N GLU A 77 -6.01 6.81 -4.29
CA GLU A 77 -6.60 5.67 -5.00
C GLU A 77 -8.12 5.68 -4.83
N LEU A 78 -8.61 5.96 -3.61
CA LEU A 78 -10.04 6.09 -3.35
C LEU A 78 -10.66 7.25 -4.10
N GLU A 79 -10.04 8.43 -4.11
CA GLU A 79 -10.54 9.61 -4.84
C GLU A 79 -10.57 9.38 -6.36
N LYS A 80 -9.57 8.69 -6.93
CA LYS A 80 -9.57 8.30 -8.35
C LYS A 80 -10.56 7.17 -8.66
N ASN A 81 -10.82 6.29 -7.69
CA ASN A 81 -11.85 5.24 -7.74
C ASN A 81 -13.18 5.68 -7.11
N GLN A 82 -13.51 6.96 -6.93
CA GLN A 82 -14.89 7.35 -6.55
C GLN A 82 -15.91 7.13 -7.67
N GLY A 83 -15.50 6.52 -8.80
CA GLY A 83 -16.39 5.79 -9.72
C GLY A 83 -16.70 4.33 -9.31
N LEU A 84 -15.98 3.74 -8.36
CA LEU A 84 -16.13 2.37 -7.85
C LEU A 84 -15.89 2.29 -6.31
N SER A 85 -16.98 2.44 -5.57
CA SER A 85 -17.24 1.82 -4.25
C SER A 85 -16.37 2.21 -3.04
N LYS A 86 -16.96 3.05 -2.19
CA LYS A 86 -16.65 3.28 -0.77
C LYS A 86 -16.46 1.95 -0.01
N ASN A 87 -15.25 1.63 0.44
CA ASN A 87 -14.97 0.77 1.60
C ASN A 87 -13.45 0.73 1.86
N VAL A 88 -12.93 1.72 2.59
CA VAL A 88 -11.62 1.58 3.25
C VAL A 88 -11.80 2.02 4.69
N CYS A 89 -11.61 1.05 5.59
CA CYS A 89 -11.72 1.18 7.03
C CYS A 89 -10.72 2.22 7.55
N ASN A 90 -11.26 3.30 8.13
CA ASN A 90 -10.56 4.08 9.14
C ASN A 90 -10.35 3.18 10.36
N ASN A 91 -9.14 2.71 10.59
CA ASN A 91 -8.68 2.33 11.92
C ASN A 91 -7.15 2.40 11.94
N LEU A 92 -6.62 3.40 12.64
CA LEU A 92 -5.44 3.36 13.51
C LEU A 92 -4.85 4.76 13.68
N LEU A 93 -5.56 5.58 14.43
CA LEU A 93 -4.98 6.65 15.25
C LEU A 93 -5.74 6.65 16.57
N SER A 94 -5.29 5.83 17.53
CA SER A 94 -5.61 5.98 18.95
C SER A 94 -4.64 5.12 19.77
N HIS A 95 -3.84 5.81 20.59
CA HIS A 95 -2.86 5.35 21.60
C HIS A 95 -1.42 5.21 21.12
#